data_AF-A0A7G8FL03-F1
#
_entry.id   AF-A0A7G8FL03-F1
#
_cell.length_a   1.000
_cell.length_b   1.000
_cell.length_c   1.000
_cell.angle_alpha   90.00
_cell.angle_beta   90.00
_cell.angle_gamma   90.00
#
_symmetry.space_group_name_H-M   'P 1'
#
loop_
_entity.id
_entity.type
_entity.pdbx_description
1 polymer ?
#
loop_
_entity_poly.entity_id
_entity_poly.type
_entity_poly.pdbx_seq_one_letter_code
_entity_poly.pdbx_strand_id
1 'polypeptide(L)'
;MSNIESFVSTYQSLFPGTPTPAMPSKPEDLGLSVQLAIRENNPRLWQAMFGGHGAPLPADIAMRMGKGEIYPEDASALRASNYDEWAAVADQHRESILERAREATREREKAIHQEQVKRQQQWAEMSLLERMSASPVSEVAAAQARQQWGITGN
;
A
#
# COMPACT_ATOMS: atom_id res chain seq x y z
N MET A 1 -2.74 7.58 -32.39
CA MET A 1 -2.91 9.01 -32.09
C MET A 1 -1.53 9.62 -32.04
N SER A 2 -1.34 10.76 -32.69
CA SER A 2 -0.09 11.50 -32.61
C SER A 2 0.09 12.07 -31.20
N ASN A 3 1.33 12.17 -30.69
CA ASN A 3 1.62 12.82 -29.41
C ASN A 3 1.03 14.24 -29.32
N ILE A 4 0.93 14.93 -30.47
CA ILE A 4 0.30 16.24 -30.59
C ILE A 4 -1.19 16.18 -30.25
N GLU A 5 -1.92 15.25 -30.84
CA GLU A 5 -3.38 15.10 -30.62
C GLU A 5 -3.66 14.72 -29.17
N SER A 6 -2.86 13.81 -28.61
CA SER A 6 -2.96 13.39 -27.21
C SER A 6 -2.63 14.53 -26.24
N PHE A 7 -1.66 15.38 -26.57
CA PHE A 7 -1.36 16.58 -25.78
C PHE A 7 -2.50 17.60 -25.82
N VAL A 8 -3.00 17.93 -27.02
CA VAL A 8 -4.10 18.89 -27.18
C VAL A 8 -5.35 18.40 -26.44
N SER A 9 -5.72 17.12 -26.59
CA SER A 9 -6.90 16.57 -25.92
C SER A 9 -6.75 16.55 -24.40
N THR A 10 -5.58 16.14 -23.89
CA THR A 10 -5.31 16.13 -22.44
C THR A 10 -5.30 17.56 -21.89
N TYR A 11 -4.65 18.51 -22.59
CA TYR A 11 -4.57 19.90 -22.15
C TYR A 11 -5.94 20.59 -22.12
N GLN A 12 -6.76 20.40 -23.16
CA GLN A 12 -8.13 20.95 -23.21
C GLN A 12 -9.04 20.36 -22.13
N SER A 13 -8.85 19.08 -21.80
CA SER A 13 -9.59 18.43 -20.70
C SER A 13 -9.20 18.99 -19.34
N LEU A 14 -7.92 19.30 -19.12
CA LEU A 14 -7.40 19.76 -17.83
C LEU A 14 -7.58 21.26 -17.62
N PHE A 15 -7.49 22.06 -18.68
CA PHE A 15 -7.52 23.53 -18.63
C PHE A 15 -8.58 24.10 -19.58
N PRO A 16 -9.87 23.88 -19.30
CA PRO A 16 -10.95 24.37 -20.16
C PRO A 16 -10.93 25.90 -20.24
N GLY A 17 -11.04 26.43 -21.47
CA GLY A 17 -11.09 27.87 -21.72
C GLY A 17 -9.73 28.57 -21.81
N THR A 18 -8.62 27.86 -21.64
CA THR A 18 -7.29 28.40 -21.92
C THR A 18 -6.83 28.03 -23.34
N PRO A 19 -6.15 28.94 -24.06
CA PRO A 19 -5.58 28.59 -25.37
C PRO A 19 -4.49 27.53 -25.18
N THR A 20 -4.57 26.44 -25.95
CA THR A 20 -3.55 25.39 -25.91
C THR A 20 -2.21 25.98 -26.37
N PRO A 21 -1.14 25.86 -25.56
CA PRO A 21 0.17 26.35 -25.94
C PRO A 21 0.72 25.54 -27.12
N ALA A 22 1.70 26.12 -27.83
CA ALA A 22 2.47 25.38 -28.83
C ALA A 22 3.12 24.14 -28.19
N MET A 23 3.35 23.09 -28.97
CA MET A 23 3.87 21.83 -28.44
C MET A 23 5.21 22.08 -27.71
N PRO A 24 5.29 21.80 -26.41
CA PRO A 24 6.51 22.01 -25.64
C PRO A 24 7.59 21.03 -26.11
N SER A 25 8.82 21.52 -26.24
CA SER A 25 9.97 20.66 -26.56
C SER A 25 10.70 20.21 -25.30
N LYS A 26 10.57 20.99 -24.23
CA LYS A 26 11.16 20.67 -22.92
C LYS A 26 10.12 20.80 -21.80
N PRO A 27 10.30 20.10 -20.68
CA PRO A 27 9.43 20.23 -19.52
C PRO A 27 9.28 21.69 -19.07
N GLU A 28 10.36 22.47 -19.11
CA GLU A 28 10.39 23.87 -18.63
C GLU A 28 9.56 24.83 -19.48
N ASP A 29 9.21 24.45 -20.71
CA ASP A 29 8.31 25.24 -21.57
C ASP A 29 6.87 25.25 -21.02
N LEU A 30 6.55 24.31 -20.13
CA LEU A 30 5.26 24.23 -19.45
C LEU A 30 5.36 24.84 -18.05
N GLY A 31 4.34 25.59 -17.63
CA GLY A 31 4.21 26.02 -16.25
C GLY A 31 4.12 24.83 -15.29
N LEU A 32 4.68 24.97 -14.08
CA LEU A 32 4.75 23.88 -13.09
C LEU A 32 3.38 23.23 -12.82
N SER A 33 2.31 24.01 -12.74
CA SER A 33 0.94 23.51 -12.55
C SER A 33 0.48 22.60 -13.70
N VAL A 34 0.82 22.95 -14.94
CA VAL A 34 0.52 22.16 -16.13
C VAL A 34 1.33 20.87 -16.14
N GLN A 35 2.62 20.95 -15.78
CA GLN A 35 3.47 19.77 -15.69
C GLN A 35 2.89 18.75 -14.70
N LEU A 36 2.52 19.19 -13.49
CA LEU A 36 1.92 18.33 -12.47
C LEU A 36 0.60 17.73 -12.95
N ALA A 37 -0.29 18.55 -13.52
CA ALA A 37 -1.59 18.08 -14.01
C ALA A 37 -1.47 17.00 -15.09
N ILE A 38 -0.53 17.16 -16.03
CA ILE A 38 -0.30 16.16 -17.09
C ILE A 38 0.35 14.90 -16.52
N ARG A 39 1.34 15.03 -15.62
CA ARG A 39 1.99 13.88 -14.96
C ARG A 39 1.01 13.01 -14.19
N GLU A 40 0.04 13.62 -13.51
CA GLU A 40 -0.97 12.91 -12.72
C GLU A 40 -2.05 12.27 -13.59
N ASN A 41 -2.58 12.99 -14.59
CA ASN A 41 -3.73 12.53 -15.36
C ASN A 41 -3.34 11.69 -16.59
N ASN A 42 -2.14 11.89 -17.14
CA ASN A 42 -1.66 11.15 -18.30
C ASN A 42 -0.13 10.95 -18.26
N PRO A 43 0.36 10.10 -17.34
CA PRO A 43 1.79 9.83 -17.19
C PRO A 43 2.43 9.20 -18.44
N ARG A 44 1.64 8.47 -19.23
CA ARG A 44 2.07 7.89 -20.51
C ARG A 44 2.40 8.96 -21.56
N LEU A 45 1.55 9.98 -21.68
CA LEU A 45 1.81 11.12 -22.55
C LEU A 45 3.05 11.88 -22.08
N TRP A 46 3.15 12.14 -20.77
CA TRP A 46 4.30 12.82 -20.19
C TRP A 46 5.61 12.08 -20.53
N GLN A 47 5.64 10.77 -20.32
CA GLN A 47 6.77 9.92 -20.66
C GLN A 47 7.08 9.93 -22.18
N ALA A 48 6.06 9.87 -23.03
CA ALA A 48 6.24 9.91 -24.48
C ALA A 48 6.81 11.26 -24.98
N MET A 49 6.52 12.35 -24.27
CA MET A 49 7.00 13.70 -24.61
C MET A 49 8.35 14.02 -24.00
N PHE A 50 8.60 13.62 -22.75
CA PHE A 50 9.74 14.10 -21.96
C PHE A 50 10.60 13.00 -21.33
N GLY A 51 10.31 11.72 -21.60
CA GLY A 51 11.11 10.61 -21.13
C GLY A 51 12.59 10.80 -21.49
N GLY A 52 13.48 10.61 -20.52
CA GLY A 52 14.92 10.78 -20.70
C GLY A 52 15.43 12.22 -20.75
N HIS A 53 14.55 13.23 -20.68
CA HIS A 53 14.94 14.65 -20.58
C HIS A 53 15.18 15.12 -19.14
N GLY A 54 14.98 14.23 -18.16
CA GLY A 54 15.22 14.50 -16.74
C GLY A 54 16.63 14.12 -16.29
N ALA A 55 16.75 13.69 -15.04
CA ALA A 55 18.00 13.15 -14.51
C ALA A 55 18.45 11.92 -15.32
N PRO A 56 19.77 11.69 -15.49
CA PRO A 56 20.26 10.49 -16.15
C PRO A 56 19.86 9.25 -15.33
N LEU A 57 19.30 8.23 -15.99
CA LEU A 57 19.04 6.97 -15.31
C LEU A 57 20.36 6.28 -14.95
N PRO A 58 20.45 5.69 -13.75
CA PRO A 58 21.45 4.68 -13.45
C PRO A 58 21.45 3.56 -14.50
N ALA A 59 22.63 3.12 -14.91
CA ALA A 59 22.79 2.18 -16.02
C ALA A 59 22.09 0.84 -15.75
N ASP A 60 22.08 0.39 -14.50
CA ASP A 60 21.39 -0.81 -14.07
C ASP A 60 19.87 -0.69 -14.24
N ILE A 61 19.28 0.45 -13.86
CA ILE A 61 17.85 0.74 -14.05
C ILE A 61 17.52 0.83 -15.54
N ALA A 62 18.35 1.48 -16.34
CA ALA A 62 18.14 1.58 -17.79
C ALA A 62 18.17 0.20 -18.47
N MET A 63 19.10 -0.67 -18.08
CA MET A 63 19.17 -2.06 -18.57
C MET A 63 17.94 -2.86 -18.18
N ARG A 64 17.49 -2.73 -16.93
CA ARG A 64 16.29 -3.39 -16.40
C ARG A 64 15.01 -2.93 -17.12
N MET A 65 14.85 -1.63 -17.29
CA MET A 65 13.75 -1.04 -18.06
C MET A 65 13.72 -1.57 -19.49
N GLY A 66 14.89 -1.69 -20.15
CA GLY A 66 15.00 -2.28 -21.49
C GLY A 66 14.57 -3.75 -21.58
N LYS A 67 14.61 -4.49 -20.46
CA LYS A 67 14.11 -5.87 -20.34
C LYS A 67 12.66 -5.97 -19.86
N GLY A 68 12.04 -4.85 -19.48
CA GLY A 68 10.72 -4.83 -18.86
C GLY A 68 10.71 -5.27 -17.38
N GLU A 69 11.87 -5.32 -16.73
CA GLU A 69 12.01 -5.71 -15.32
C GLU A 69 11.96 -4.46 -14.43
N ILE A 70 10.77 -4.01 -14.05
CA ILE A 70 10.61 -2.81 -13.20
C ILE A 70 10.45 -3.21 -11.74
N TYR A 71 11.37 -2.73 -10.90
CA TYR A 71 11.32 -2.99 -9.47
C TYR A 71 10.74 -1.81 -8.67
N PRO A 72 10.14 -2.07 -7.48
CA PRO A 72 9.58 -1.02 -6.62
C PRO A 72 10.57 0.09 -6.21
N GLU A 73 11.85 -0.25 -6.06
CA GLU A 73 12.93 0.69 -5.72
C GLU A 73 13.26 1.69 -6.83
N ASP A 74 12.99 1.33 -8.08
CA ASP A 74 13.36 2.12 -9.26
C ASP A 74 12.45 3.35 -9.44
N ALA A 75 11.30 3.40 -8.73
CA ALA A 75 10.26 4.43 -8.90
C ALA A 75 10.80 5.87 -8.79
N SER A 76 11.72 6.13 -7.87
CA SER A 76 12.28 7.46 -7.64
C SER A 76 13.16 7.93 -8.81
N ALA A 77 14.05 7.04 -9.29
CA ALA A 77 14.92 7.32 -10.42
C ALA A 77 14.12 7.46 -11.72
N LEU A 78 13.12 6.59 -11.94
CA LEU A 78 12.23 6.66 -13.11
C LEU A 78 11.48 8.00 -13.16
N ARG A 79 10.94 8.45 -12.02
CA ARG A 79 10.23 9.75 -11.92
C ARG A 79 11.16 10.94 -12.12
N ALA A 80 12.40 10.89 -11.60
CA ALA A 80 13.41 11.93 -11.81
C ALA A 80 13.83 12.04 -13.29
N SER A 81 13.71 10.96 -14.05
CA SER A 81 14.00 10.88 -15.47
C SER A 81 12.77 11.03 -16.38
N ASN A 82 11.62 11.47 -15.83
CA ASN A 82 10.34 11.64 -16.53
C ASN A 82 9.73 10.36 -17.13
N TYR A 83 10.10 9.19 -16.61
CA TYR A 83 9.45 7.91 -16.92
C TYR A 83 8.31 7.65 -15.93
N ASP A 84 7.36 8.59 -15.82
CA ASP A 84 6.29 8.56 -14.82
C ASP A 84 5.33 7.37 -14.98
N GLU A 85 5.13 6.86 -16.20
CA GLU A 85 4.33 5.63 -16.43
C GLU A 85 5.03 4.41 -15.83
N TRP A 86 6.33 4.24 -16.08
CA TRP A 86 7.10 3.16 -15.47
C TRP A 86 7.25 3.32 -13.96
N ALA A 87 7.34 4.55 -13.46
CA ALA A 87 7.33 4.81 -12.02
C ALA A 87 5.99 4.36 -11.39
N ALA A 88 4.86 4.59 -12.06
CA ALA A 88 3.55 4.12 -11.60
C ALA A 88 3.47 2.58 -11.56
N VAL A 89 4.10 1.88 -12.52
CA VAL A 89 4.21 0.41 -12.50
C VAL A 89 5.03 -0.06 -11.29
N ALA A 90 6.16 0.59 -10.99
CA ALA A 90 6.96 0.30 -9.80
C ALA A 90 6.17 0.49 -8.50
N ASP A 91 5.37 1.57 -8.40
CA ASP A 91 4.51 1.83 -7.25
C ASP A 91 3.39 0.77 -7.12
N GLN A 92 2.78 0.33 -8.23
CA GLN A 92 1.81 -0.77 -8.23
C GLN A 92 2.42 -2.09 -7.75
N HIS A 93 3.66 -2.40 -8.16
CA HIS A 93 4.37 -3.58 -7.66
C HIS A 93 4.54 -3.51 -6.15
N ARG A 94 4.91 -2.34 -5.60
CA ARG A 94 5.02 -2.10 -4.16
C ARG A 94 3.70 -2.35 -3.44
N GLU A 95 2.61 -1.77 -3.92
CA GLU A 95 1.27 -1.95 -3.33
C GLU A 95 0.84 -3.42 -3.37
N SER A 96 1.13 -4.14 -4.45
CA SER A 96 0.79 -5.57 -4.55
C SER A 96 1.52 -6.43 -3.51
N ILE A 97 2.74 -6.05 -3.13
CA ILE A 97 3.52 -6.74 -2.09
C ILE A 97 2.91 -6.45 -0.71
N LEU A 98 2.56 -5.19 -0.46
CA LEU A 98 1.92 -4.77 0.80
C LEU A 98 0.55 -5.43 0.98
N GLU A 99 -0.27 -5.49 -0.07
CA GLU A 99 -1.60 -6.09 0.03
C GLU A 99 -1.53 -7.59 0.33
N ARG A 100 -0.60 -8.33 -0.31
CA ARG A 100 -0.35 -9.74 0.02
C ARG A 100 0.04 -9.93 1.48
N ALA A 101 0.85 -9.03 2.04
CA ALA A 101 1.21 -9.08 3.46
C ALA A 101 0.01 -8.81 4.38
N ARG A 102 -0.87 -7.88 4.01
CA ARG A 102 -2.12 -7.61 4.74
C ARG A 102 -3.08 -8.78 4.69
N GLU A 103 -3.23 -9.42 3.52
CA GLU A 103 -4.04 -10.63 3.36
C GLU A 103 -3.55 -11.76 4.26
N ALA A 104 -2.25 -12.06 4.24
CA ALA A 104 -1.67 -13.07 5.11
C ALA A 104 -1.88 -12.78 6.61
N THR A 105 -1.88 -11.50 7.00
CA THR A 105 -2.15 -11.09 8.38
C THR A 105 -3.63 -11.30 8.74
N ARG A 106 -4.55 -10.89 7.86
CA ARG A 106 -6.00 -11.09 8.04
C ARG A 106 -6.37 -12.57 8.15
N GLU A 107 -5.74 -13.44 7.36
CA GLU A 107 -5.95 -14.89 7.43
C GLU A 107 -5.52 -15.47 8.78
N ARG A 108 -4.35 -15.06 9.28
CA ARG A 108 -3.85 -15.47 10.60
C ARG A 108 -4.79 -15.00 11.72
N GLU A 109 -5.23 -13.75 11.67
CA GLU A 109 -6.16 -13.20 12.66
C GLU A 109 -7.51 -13.93 12.64
N LYS A 110 -8.02 -14.25 11.44
CA LYS A 110 -9.26 -15.02 11.28
C LYS A 110 -9.12 -16.43 11.87
N ALA A 111 -8.00 -17.10 11.68
CA ALA A 111 -7.74 -18.41 12.26
C ALA A 111 -7.72 -18.35 13.80
N ILE A 112 -7.01 -17.38 14.37
CA ILE A 112 -6.96 -17.17 15.83
C ILE A 112 -8.36 -16.87 16.38
N HIS A 113 -9.11 -16.00 15.71
CA HIS A 113 -10.47 -15.67 16.12
C HIS A 113 -11.38 -16.90 16.11
N GLN A 114 -11.32 -17.73 15.07
CA GLN A 114 -12.10 -18.97 15.00
C GLN A 114 -11.73 -19.95 16.13
N GLU A 115 -10.45 -20.08 16.47
CA GLU A 115 -10.02 -20.89 17.61
C GLU A 115 -10.51 -20.34 18.94
N GLN A 116 -10.52 -19.02 19.12
CA GLN A 116 -11.05 -18.38 20.32
C GLN A 116 -12.56 -18.60 20.44
N VAL A 117 -13.31 -18.45 19.35
CA VAL A 117 -14.76 -18.70 19.33
C VAL A 117 -15.05 -20.16 19.67
N LYS A 118 -14.33 -21.12 19.10
CA LYS A 118 -14.45 -22.54 19.44
C LYS A 118 -14.17 -22.81 20.92
N ARG A 119 -13.08 -22.23 21.46
CA ARG A 119 -12.75 -22.34 22.89
C ARG A 119 -13.84 -21.74 23.79
N GLN A 120 -14.40 -20.60 23.41
CA GLN A 120 -15.50 -19.96 24.14
C GLN A 120 -16.77 -20.81 24.10
N GLN A 121 -17.11 -21.40 22.96
CA GLN A 121 -18.25 -22.32 22.82
C GLN A 121 -18.06 -23.56 23.68
N GLN A 122 -16.88 -24.21 23.61
CA GLN A 122 -16.55 -25.36 24.47
C GLN A 122 -16.62 -24.98 25.96
N TRP A 123 -16.10 -23.81 26.34
CA TRP A 123 -16.22 -23.30 27.70
C TRP A 123 -17.69 -23.09 28.10
N ALA A 124 -18.51 -22.53 27.21
CA ALA A 124 -19.94 -22.31 27.45
C ALA A 124 -20.74 -23.62 27.56
N GLU A 125 -20.30 -24.71 26.92
CA GLU A 125 -20.96 -26.01 26.97
C GLU A 125 -20.51 -26.88 28.16
N MET A 126 -19.31 -26.67 28.69
CA MET A 126 -18.83 -27.39 29.89
C MET A 126 -19.72 -27.14 31.11
N SER A 127 -19.97 -28.22 31.86
CA SER A 127 -20.66 -28.16 33.15
C SER A 127 -19.84 -27.37 34.19
N LEU A 128 -20.49 -26.87 35.25
CA LEU A 128 -19.84 -26.08 36.29
C LEU A 128 -18.64 -26.80 36.93
N LEU A 129 -18.75 -28.12 37.14
CA LEU A 129 -17.68 -28.97 37.67
C LEU A 129 -16.48 -29.08 36.70
N GLU A 130 -16.73 -29.21 35.40
CA GLU A 130 -15.68 -29.27 34.38
C GLU A 130 -14.97 -27.93 34.19
N ARG A 131 -15.70 -26.82 34.31
CA ARG A 131 -15.09 -25.48 34.30
C ARG A 131 -14.19 -25.26 35.52
N MET A 132 -14.60 -25.72 36.69
CA MET A 132 -13.81 -25.61 37.92
C MET A 132 -12.56 -26.50 37.90
N SER A 133 -12.60 -27.65 37.22
CA SER A 133 -11.40 -28.50 37.04
C SER A 133 -10.46 -27.97 35.94
N ALA A 134 -11.02 -27.40 34.86
CA ALA A 134 -10.25 -26.81 33.76
C ALA A 134 -9.62 -25.44 34.10
N SER A 135 -10.17 -24.71 35.05
CA SER A 135 -9.59 -23.47 35.60
C SER A 135 -9.49 -23.59 37.12
N PRO A 136 -8.45 -24.26 37.63
CA PRO A 136 -8.22 -24.36 39.07
C PRO A 136 -8.08 -22.95 39.65
N VAL A 137 -8.75 -22.70 40.77
CA VAL A 137 -8.68 -21.41 41.49
C VAL A 137 -7.22 -21.11 41.80
N SER A 138 -6.75 -19.93 41.42
CA SER A 138 -5.36 -19.54 41.71
C SER A 138 -5.14 -19.51 43.23
N GLU A 139 -3.96 -19.92 43.68
CA GLU A 139 -3.63 -19.96 45.12
C GLU A 139 -3.84 -18.59 45.80
N VAL A 140 -3.63 -17.51 45.06
CA VAL A 140 -3.86 -16.13 45.49
C VAL A 140 -5.35 -15.85 45.70
N ALA A 141 -6.21 -16.27 44.76
CA ALA A 141 -7.66 -16.11 44.91
C ALA A 141 -8.21 -16.96 46.06
N ALA A 142 -7.68 -18.18 46.25
CA ALA A 142 -8.02 -19.04 47.37
C ALA A 142 -7.58 -18.43 48.73
N ALA A 143 -6.37 -17.85 48.80
CA ALA A 143 -5.86 -17.20 50.00
C ALA A 143 -6.66 -15.95 50.39
N GLN A 144 -7.06 -15.13 49.41
CA GLN A 144 -7.90 -13.96 49.65
C GLN A 144 -9.30 -14.33 50.12
N ALA A 145 -9.92 -15.35 49.51
CA ALA A 145 -11.23 -15.85 49.94
C ALA A 145 -11.19 -16.42 51.38
N ARG A 146 -10.12 -17.15 51.73
CA ARG A 146 -9.89 -17.63 53.11
C ARG A 146 -9.78 -16.49 54.12
N GLN A 147 -9.06 -15.41 53.78
CA GLN A 147 -8.97 -14.22 54.63
C GLN A 147 -10.32 -13.50 54.79
N GLN A 148 -11.07 -13.34 53.69
CA GLN A 148 -12.39 -12.67 53.72
C GLN A 148 -13.44 -13.44 54.52
N TRP A 149 -13.37 -14.78 54.51
CA TRP A 149 -14.28 -15.64 55.29
C TRP A 149 -13.78 -15.94 56.70
N GLY A 150 -12.67 -15.32 57.13
CA GLY A 150 -12.10 -15.52 58.46
C GLY A 150 -11.55 -16.93 58.70
N ILE A 151 -11.28 -17.69 57.63
CA ILE A 151 -10.66 -19.01 57.70
C ILE A 151 -9.14 -18.81 57.83
N THR A 152 -8.70 -18.47 59.04
CA THR A 152 -7.30 -18.60 59.46
C THR A 152 -7.07 -20.05 59.88
N GLY A 153 -6.19 -20.76 59.17
CA GLY A 153 -6.04 -22.22 59.27
C GLY A 153 -5.78 -22.78 60.68
N ASN A 154 -6.35 -23.97 60.91
CA ASN A 154 -5.64 -25.11 61.48
C ASN A 154 -5.27 -26.06 60.34
#